data_AF-A0A1G7SMI7-F1
#
_entry.id   AF-A0A1G7SMI7-F1
#
_cell.length_a   1.000
_cell.length_b   1.000
_cell.length_c   1.000
_cell.angle_alpha   90.00
_cell.angle_beta   90.00
_cell.angle_gamma   90.00
#
_symmetry.space_group_name_H-M   'P 1'
#
loop_
_entity.id
_entity.type
_entity.pdbx_description
1 polymer ?
#
loop_
_entity_poly.entity_id
_entity_poly.type
_entity_poly.pdbx_seq_one_letter_code
_entity_poly.pdbx_strand_id
1 'polypeptide(L)'
;MSKSGQKVTPPYFSHMSDEELLAWYAELQARALNPQPGDVDFDHVHKAADPLSVDQLRHRLMTFQGWPGGLSTLDSGSPFHNLWHWISD
;
A
#
# COMPACT_ATOMS: atom_id res chain seq x y z
N MET A 1 18.79 32.02 3.76
CA MET A 1 18.87 30.86 4.67
C MET A 1 17.92 31.19 5.82
N SER A 2 16.83 30.48 6.13
CA SER A 2 16.67 29.02 6.21
C SER A 2 15.20 28.60 5.99
N LYS A 3 15.06 27.51 5.22
CA LYS A 3 13.98 26.51 5.09
C LYS A 3 12.60 26.87 5.68
N SER A 4 11.66 27.14 4.78
CA SER A 4 10.23 26.95 5.00
C SER A 4 10.00 25.56 5.62
N GLY A 5 9.36 25.52 6.79
CA GLY A 5 9.03 24.29 7.49
C GLY A 5 8.26 23.37 6.57
N GLN A 6 8.92 22.30 6.13
CA GLN A 6 8.31 21.21 5.40
C GLN A 6 7.28 20.62 6.36
N LYS A 7 5.99 20.91 6.17
CA LYS A 7 4.91 20.22 6.88
C LYS A 7 5.12 18.74 6.58
N VAL A 8 5.58 17.99 7.58
CA VAL A 8 5.62 16.54 7.50
C VAL A 8 4.16 16.11 7.51
N THR A 9 3.57 15.93 6.34
CA THR A 9 2.27 15.30 6.22
C THR A 9 2.45 13.89 6.76
N PRO A 10 1.72 13.50 7.81
CA PRO A 10 1.78 12.13 8.30
C PRO A 10 1.50 11.16 7.15
N PRO A 11 2.18 10.00 7.07
CA PRO A 11 1.87 9.00 6.07
C PRO A 11 0.36 8.71 6.08
N TYR A 12 -0.27 8.52 4.91
CA TYR A 12 -1.74 8.36 4.78
C TYR A 12 -2.37 7.41 5.81
N PHE A 13 -1.65 6.35 6.17
CA PHE A 13 -2.08 5.30 7.11
C PHE A 13 -1.87 5.65 8.59
N SER A 14 -1.23 6.76 8.95
CA SER A 14 -0.83 7.06 10.33
C SER A 14 -2.00 7.38 11.24
N HIS A 15 -3.15 7.71 10.65
CA HIS A 15 -4.39 8.02 11.34
C HIS A 15 -5.29 6.80 11.54
N MET A 16 -5.00 5.68 10.87
CA MET A 16 -5.79 4.45 11.00
C MET A 16 -5.46 3.74 12.32
N SER A 17 -6.50 3.30 13.01
CA SER A 17 -6.40 2.31 14.08
C SER A 17 -5.90 0.96 13.54
N ASP A 18 -5.47 0.06 14.42
CA ASP A 18 -5.02 -1.28 14.02
C ASP A 18 -6.14 -2.07 13.31
N GLU A 19 -7.37 -1.91 13.76
CA GLU A 19 -8.54 -2.56 13.15
C GLU A 19 -8.81 -2.02 11.73
N GLU A 20 -8.81 -0.69 11.57
CA GLU A 20 -8.99 -0.06 10.25
C GLU A 20 -7.87 -0.45 9.29
N LEU A 21 -6.63 -0.53 9.79
CA LEU A 21 -5.47 -0.91 8.99
C LEU A 21 -5.55 -2.37 8.52
N LEU A 22 -5.96 -3.28 9.42
CA LEU A 22 -6.15 -4.69 9.09
C LEU A 22 -7.33 -4.89 8.12
N ALA A 23 -8.44 -4.18 8.32
CA ALA A 23 -9.58 -4.24 7.42
C ALA A 23 -9.20 -3.76 6.01
N TRP A 24 -8.53 -2.60 5.91
CA TRP A 24 -8.03 -2.08 4.64
C TRP A 24 -7.09 -3.07 3.95
N TYR A 25 -6.15 -3.67 4.68
CA TYR A 25 -5.21 -4.64 4.10
C TYR A 25 -5.91 -5.93 3.66
N ALA A 26 -6.91 -6.39 4.40
CA ALA A 26 -7.72 -7.55 4.03
C ALA A 26 -8.51 -7.30 2.73
N GLU A 27 -9.07 -6.11 2.55
CA GLU A 27 -9.74 -5.72 1.30
C GLU A 27 -8.76 -5.68 0.12
N LEU A 28 -7.58 -5.10 0.32
CA LEU A 28 -6.54 -5.05 -0.71
C LEU A 28 -6.10 -6.47 -1.12
N GLN A 29 -5.91 -7.36 -0.15
CA GLN A 29 -5.60 -8.77 -0.40
C GLN A 29 -6.73 -9.48 -1.13
N ALA A 30 -7.98 -9.27 -0.72
CA ALA A 30 -9.14 -9.90 -1.36
C ALA A 30 -9.25 -9.51 -2.84
N ARG A 31 -8.99 -8.24 -3.17
CA ARG A 31 -8.99 -7.76 -4.55
C ARG A 31 -7.85 -8.36 -5.38
N ALA A 32 -6.65 -8.49 -4.80
CA ALA A 32 -5.52 -9.13 -5.48
C ALA A 32 -5.78 -10.62 -5.79
N LEU A 33 -6.44 -11.33 -4.88
CA LEU A 33 -6.75 -12.76 -5.02
C LEU A 33 -8.00 -13.06 -5.84
N ASN A 34 -8.93 -12.12 -5.91
CA ASN A 34 -10.18 -12.28 -6.63
C ASN A 34 -10.61 -10.96 -7.32
N PRO A 35 -9.84 -10.50 -8.32
CA PRO A 35 -10.15 -9.28 -9.04
C PRO A 35 -11.51 -9.37 -9.69
N GLN A 36 -12.31 -8.32 -9.52
CA GLN A 36 -13.61 -8.23 -10.17
C GLN A 36 -13.45 -7.80 -11.63
N PRO A 37 -14.35 -8.21 -12.54
CA PRO A 37 -14.35 -7.68 -13.91
C PRO A 37 -14.43 -6.14 -13.91
N GLY A 38 -13.43 -5.48 -14.49
CA GLY A 38 -13.31 -4.02 -14.50
C GLY A 38 -12.55 -3.41 -13.33
N ASP A 39 -11.95 -4.22 -12.45
CA ASP A 39 -10.97 -3.74 -11.48
C ASP A 39 -9.74 -3.22 -12.25
N VAL A 40 -9.52 -1.91 -12.19
CA VAL A 40 -8.40 -1.24 -12.86
C VAL A 40 -7.10 -1.38 -12.07
N ASP A 41 -7.19 -1.84 -10.82
CA ASP A 41 -6.05 -2.03 -9.93
C ASP A 41 -5.55 -3.47 -9.94
N PHE A 42 -6.39 -4.45 -10.24
CA PHE A 42 -5.99 -5.85 -10.30
C PHE A 42 -6.59 -6.49 -11.55
N ASP A 43 -5.78 -6.62 -12.60
CA ASP A 43 -6.21 -7.16 -13.90
C ASP A 43 -6.08 -8.69 -13.99
N HIS A 44 -5.44 -9.32 -13.01
CA HIS A 44 -5.30 -10.76 -12.90
C HIS A 44 -5.21 -11.24 -11.45
N VAL A 45 -5.45 -12.55 -11.26
CA VAL A 45 -5.37 -13.20 -9.94
C VAL A 45 -3.91 -13.32 -9.50
N HIS A 46 -3.62 -12.87 -8.30
CA HIS A 46 -2.32 -12.99 -7.67
C HIS A 46 -2.24 -14.20 -6.72
N LYS A 47 -1.03 -14.54 -6.29
CA LYS A 47 -0.82 -15.51 -5.21
C LYS A 47 -1.09 -14.85 -3.86
N ALA A 48 -1.54 -15.63 -2.89
CA ALA A 48 -1.61 -15.19 -1.50
C ALA A 48 -0.23 -14.72 -1.03
N ALA A 49 -0.17 -13.50 -0.51
CA ALA A 49 1.02 -13.01 0.17
C ALA A 49 1.19 -13.71 1.52
N ASP A 50 2.40 -13.64 2.06
CA ASP A 50 2.65 -14.12 3.41
C ASP A 50 1.85 -13.30 4.44
N PRO A 51 1.33 -13.96 5.49
CA PRO A 51 0.60 -13.27 6.55
C PRO A 51 1.52 -12.29 7.28
N LEU A 52 1.07 -11.03 7.38
CA LEU A 52 1.74 -9.99 8.15
C LEU A 52 0.99 -9.72 9.45
N SER A 53 1.74 -9.50 10.54
CA SER A 53 1.15 -8.94 11.76
C SER A 53 0.82 -7.45 11.55
N VAL A 54 -0.08 -6.92 12.38
CA VAL A 54 -0.45 -5.49 12.31
C VAL A 54 0.75 -4.58 12.57
N ASP A 55 1.66 -4.97 13.47
CA ASP A 55 2.89 -4.22 13.74
C ASP A 55 3.83 -4.19 12.52
N GLN A 56 3.98 -5.32 11.81
CA GLN A 56 4.78 -5.40 10.59
C GLN A 56 4.18 -4.55 9.48
N LEU A 57 2.86 -4.64 9.28
CA LEU A 57 2.13 -3.84 8.30
C LEU A 57 2.26 -2.34 8.59
N ARG A 58 2.02 -1.94 9.85
CA ARG A 58 2.14 -0.55 10.31
C ARG A 58 3.57 -0.04 10.13
N HIS A 59 4.57 -0.85 10.51
CA HIS A 59 5.98 -0.48 10.33
C HIS A 59 6.34 -0.27 8.86
N ARG A 60 5.97 -1.21 7.98
CA ARG A 60 6.18 -1.08 6.53
C ARG A 60 5.53 0.22 6.03
N LEU A 61 4.23 0.41 6.24
CA LEU A 61 3.53 1.59 5.73
C LEU A 61 4.04 2.94 6.28
N MET A 62 4.47 2.99 7.55
CA MET A 62 5.05 4.21 8.13
C MET A 62 6.46 4.51 7.63
N THR A 63 7.21 3.49 7.21
CA THR A 63 8.58 3.63 6.68
C THR A 63 8.63 3.72 5.16
N PHE A 64 7.47 3.66 4.48
CA PHE A 64 7.38 3.87 3.05
C PHE A 64 7.80 5.30 2.68
N GLN A 65 9.00 5.44 2.10
CA GLN A 65 9.56 6.72 1.65
C GLN A 65 9.32 6.97 0.15
N GLY A 66 8.48 6.14 -0.48
CA GLY A 66 8.30 6.11 -1.94
C GLY A 66 9.04 4.95 -2.59
N TRP A 67 8.81 4.79 -3.89
CA TRP A 67 9.30 3.67 -4.66
C TRP A 67 10.79 3.82 -5.02
N PRO A 68 11.62 2.76 -4.86
CA PRO A 68 12.97 2.75 -5.40
C PRO A 68 12.95 3.06 -6.91
N GLY A 69 13.73 4.04 -7.36
CA GLY A 69 13.75 4.47 -8.77
C GLY A 69 12.67 5.47 -9.16
N GLY A 70 11.83 5.93 -8.22
CA GLY A 70 10.78 6.89 -8.51
C GLY A 70 9.62 6.31 -9.31
N LEU A 71 9.40 4.98 -9.23
CA LEU A 71 8.21 4.35 -9.80
C LEU A 71 6.99 5.14 -9.36
N SER A 72 6.19 5.48 -10.35
CA SER A 72 5.05 6.33 -10.17
C SER A 72 3.84 5.43 -9.93
N THR A 73 2.81 5.96 -9.28
CA THR A 73 1.46 5.39 -9.34
C THR A 73 0.86 5.46 -10.77
N LEU A 74 1.69 5.61 -11.80
CA LEU A 74 1.36 5.75 -13.21
C LEU A 74 2.09 4.70 -14.07
N ASP A 75 2.98 3.89 -13.48
CA ASP A 75 3.50 2.69 -14.15
C ASP A 75 2.36 1.67 -14.30
N SER A 76 2.40 0.82 -15.34
CA SER A 76 1.31 -0.12 -15.67
C SER A 76 0.91 -0.97 -14.45
N GLY A 77 -0.33 -0.82 -13.99
CA GLY A 77 -0.81 -1.35 -12.71
C GLY A 77 -1.06 -0.20 -11.73
N SER A 78 -2.30 -0.04 -11.29
CA SER A 78 -2.71 1.05 -10.39
C SER A 78 -1.76 1.31 -9.20
N PRO A 79 -1.77 2.53 -8.62
CA PRO A 79 -1.18 2.82 -7.31
C PRO A 79 -1.38 1.70 -6.27
N PHE A 80 -2.56 1.09 -6.25
CA PHE A 80 -2.90 0.02 -5.31
C PHE A 80 -2.29 -1.34 -5.67
N HIS A 81 -2.13 -1.64 -6.96
CA HIS A 81 -1.42 -2.84 -7.44
C HIS A 81 0.03 -2.81 -6.97
N ASN A 82 0.71 -1.69 -7.27
CA ASN A 82 2.11 -1.52 -6.91
C ASN A 82 2.27 -1.58 -5.38
N LEU A 83 1.41 -0.87 -4.64
CA LEU A 83 1.39 -0.90 -3.17
C LEU A 83 1.22 -2.33 -2.64
N TRP A 84 0.31 -3.12 -3.21
CA TRP A 84 0.12 -4.51 -2.81
C TRP A 84 1.40 -5.35 -3.03
N HIS A 85 2.05 -5.23 -4.19
CA HIS A 85 3.31 -5.92 -4.46
C HIS A 85 4.39 -5.56 -3.43
N TRP A 86 4.53 -4.28 -3.09
CA TRP A 86 5.53 -3.83 -2.12
C TRP A 86 5.29 -4.32 -0.70
N ILE A 87 4.03 -4.36 -0.27
CA ILE A 87 3.69 -4.89 1.05
C ILE A 87 3.91 -6.41 1.08
N SER A 88 3.73 -7.08 -0.05
CA SER A 88 3.73 -8.54 -0.16
C SER A 88 5.10 -9.16 -0.48
N ASP A 89 6.11 -8.35 -0.84
CA ASP A 89 7.52 -8.77 -1.01
C ASP A 89 8.23 -9.02 0.34
#